data_AF-R8NJX6-F1
#
_entry.id   AF-R8NJX6-F1
#
_cell.length_a   1.000
_cell.length_b   1.000
_cell.length_c   1.000
_cell.angle_alpha   90.00
_cell.angle_beta   90.00
_cell.angle_gamma   90.00
#
_symmetry.space_group_name_H-M   'P 1'
#
loop_
_entity.id
_entity.type
_entity.pdbx_description
1 polymer ?
#
loop_
_entity_poly.entity_id
_entity_poly.type
_entity_poly.pdbx_seq_one_letter_code
_entity_poly.pdbx_strand_id
1 'polypeptide(L)'
;MALNRWLTDEEYARAATNGVGRKLLNYRVYKSDKWDLEEAITSPPGTVRHHYEGKHSKWIKVALKNGINGNTFYSRLDREWGYHKAATKPTGKKEGVRGMKSKEKPTLKDYAKAAEIGVSRKNVDQRMEELHWGLQRAITTPVGTSWEGNEKHTKMYLLAKKNNISRSTFFRRLRNGMTPYQAATEPKGFSDYIPLAEANGISDKTFYQRVKRKMDPYEAATKPPRKYKKKQIS
;
A
#
# COMPACT_ATOMS: atom_id res chain seq x y z
N MET A 1 -10.57 50.44 27.76
CA MET A 1 -11.46 51.35 26.99
C MET A 1 -10.66 51.88 25.80
N ALA A 2 -11.30 52.17 24.66
CA ALA A 2 -10.58 52.71 23.50
C ALA A 2 -10.14 54.16 23.76
N LEU A 3 -8.84 54.44 23.67
CA LEU A 3 -8.32 55.81 23.74
C LEU A 3 -8.75 56.58 22.48
N ASN A 4 -9.62 57.58 22.63
CA ASN A 4 -10.18 58.36 21.52
C ASN A 4 -9.36 59.64 21.18
N ARG A 5 -8.06 59.64 21.51
CA ARG A 5 -7.13 60.74 21.19
C ARG A 5 -5.80 60.20 20.69
N TRP A 6 -5.02 61.04 20.00
CA TRP A 6 -3.66 60.71 19.56
C TRP A 6 -2.69 60.57 20.75
N LEU A 7 -1.67 59.73 20.56
CA LEU A 7 -0.58 59.51 21.53
C LEU A 7 0.41 60.69 21.48
N THR A 8 0.86 61.15 22.64
CA THR A 8 1.84 62.25 22.77
C THR A 8 3.28 61.73 22.72
N ASP A 9 4.23 62.61 22.40
CA ASP A 9 5.65 62.23 22.37
C ASP A 9 6.21 61.84 23.75
N GLU A 10 5.65 62.39 24.83
CA GLU A 10 5.95 61.97 26.20
C GLU A 10 5.55 60.52 26.46
N GLU A 11 4.37 60.09 25.98
CA GLU A 11 3.91 58.70 26.09
C GLU A 11 4.80 57.74 25.31
N TYR A 12 5.29 58.16 24.15
CA TYR A 12 6.27 57.40 23.39
C TYR A 12 7.63 57.33 24.10
N ALA A 13 8.07 58.39 24.77
CA ALA A 13 9.29 58.39 25.55
C ALA A 13 9.19 57.44 26.76
N ARG A 14 8.07 57.48 27.50
CA ARG A 14 7.77 56.55 28.60
C ARG A 14 7.68 55.09 28.13
N ALA A 15 7.11 54.86 26.95
CA ALA A 15 7.08 53.53 26.36
C ALA A 15 8.48 53.04 25.97
N ALA A 16 9.32 53.93 25.42
CA ALA A 16 10.69 53.62 25.04
C ALA A 16 11.56 53.23 26.24
N THR A 17 11.39 53.88 27.41
CA THR A 17 12.09 53.49 28.65
C THR A 17 11.73 52.09 29.12
N ASN A 18 10.51 51.62 28.81
CA ASN A 18 10.05 50.26 29.11
C ASN A 18 10.31 49.26 27.97
N GLY A 19 11.08 49.63 26.94
CA GLY A 19 11.38 48.77 25.80
C GLY A 19 10.23 48.58 24.80
N VAL A 20 9.20 49.43 24.86
CA VAL A 20 8.04 49.40 23.95
C VAL A 20 8.24 50.44 22.85
N GLY A 21 8.52 49.97 21.63
CA GLY A 21 8.71 50.87 20.48
C GLY A 21 7.43 51.56 20.01
N ARG A 22 7.54 52.73 19.35
CA ARG A 22 6.38 53.53 18.87
C ARG A 22 5.35 52.72 18.07
N LYS A 23 5.82 51.85 17.16
CA LYS A 23 4.95 50.97 16.36
C LYS A 23 4.16 49.99 17.23
N LEU A 24 4.79 49.43 18.26
CA LEU A 24 4.16 48.48 19.16
C LEU A 24 3.12 49.16 20.06
N LEU A 25 3.44 50.34 20.60
CA LEU A 25 2.50 51.13 21.40
C LEU A 25 1.25 51.50 20.58
N ASN A 26 1.44 51.98 19.34
CA ASN A 26 0.33 52.31 18.44
C ASN A 26 -0.52 51.07 18.12
N TYR A 27 0.12 49.92 17.86
CA TYR A 27 -0.59 48.66 17.64
C TYR A 27 -1.43 48.24 18.85
N ARG A 28 -0.88 48.34 20.07
CA ARG A 28 -1.58 48.02 21.32
C ARG A 28 -2.81 48.89 21.55
N VAL A 29 -2.66 50.21 21.40
CA VAL A 29 -3.71 51.19 21.71
C VAL A 29 -4.81 51.24 20.63
N TYR A 30 -4.45 51.21 19.34
CA TYR A 30 -5.42 51.44 18.25
C TYR A 30 -5.82 50.21 17.44
N LYS A 31 -4.94 49.22 17.27
CA LYS A 31 -5.17 48.09 16.34
C LYS A 31 -5.59 46.78 17.02
N SER A 32 -5.02 46.48 18.19
CA SER A 32 -5.32 45.26 18.94
C SER A 32 -6.62 45.41 19.75
N ASP A 33 -6.80 44.61 20.82
CA ASP A 33 -7.95 44.63 21.74
C ASP A 33 -8.13 45.96 22.53
N LYS A 34 -7.49 47.05 22.06
CA LYS A 34 -7.53 48.41 22.60
C LYS A 34 -7.10 48.41 24.06
N TRP A 35 -5.83 48.07 24.25
CA TRP A 35 -5.18 48.05 25.55
C TRP A 35 -5.40 49.38 26.27
N ASP A 36 -5.50 49.31 27.59
CA ASP A 36 -5.44 50.54 28.38
C ASP A 36 -4.06 51.20 28.18
N LEU A 37 -4.03 52.54 28.17
CA LEU A 37 -2.83 53.29 27.83
C LEU A 37 -1.66 52.96 28.77
N GLU A 38 -1.93 52.89 30.07
CA GLU A 38 -0.89 52.61 31.08
C GLU A 38 -0.41 51.16 30.99
N GLU A 39 -1.32 50.21 30.71
CA GLU A 39 -0.97 48.80 30.46
C GLU A 39 -0.10 48.64 29.21
N ALA A 40 -0.40 49.41 28.16
CA ALA A 40 0.33 49.39 26.90
C ALA A 40 1.75 49.96 27.01
N ILE A 41 1.97 50.92 27.91
CA ILE A 41 3.27 51.57 28.17
C ILE A 41 4.14 50.71 29.11
N THR A 42 3.55 50.11 30.14
CA THR A 42 4.30 49.40 31.19
C THR A 42 4.67 47.96 30.83
N SER A 43 3.86 47.30 29.99
CA SER A 43 4.08 45.88 29.65
C SER A 43 5.15 45.69 28.59
N PRO A 44 6.23 44.94 28.82
CA PRO A 44 7.20 44.60 27.77
C PRO A 44 6.57 43.79 26.62
N PRO A 45 7.19 43.72 25.43
CA PRO A 45 6.75 42.82 24.38
C PRO A 45 6.81 41.34 24.83
N GLY A 46 5.72 40.60 24.64
CA GLY A 46 5.64 39.16 24.91
C GLY A 46 5.19 38.75 26.31
N THR A 47 5.00 39.68 27.25
CA THR A 47 4.64 39.39 28.66
C THR A 47 3.15 39.18 28.86
N VAL A 48 2.31 40.02 28.25
CA VAL A 48 0.85 39.93 28.38
C VAL A 48 0.28 39.21 27.16
N ARG A 49 -0.46 38.12 27.41
CA ARG A 49 -1.24 37.41 26.40
C ARG A 49 -2.70 37.78 26.58
N HIS A 50 -3.23 38.63 25.72
CA HIS A 50 -4.68 38.85 25.67
C HIS A 50 -5.34 37.61 25.06
N HIS A 51 -6.23 36.98 25.82
CA HIS A 51 -7.02 35.86 25.36
C HIS A 51 -8.15 36.39 24.48
N TYR A 52 -7.88 36.55 23.19
CA TYR A 52 -8.90 36.91 22.22
C TYR A 52 -9.99 35.82 22.21
N GLU A 53 -11.16 36.13 22.74
CA GLU A 53 -12.36 35.29 22.60
C GLU A 53 -12.94 35.51 21.20
N GLY A 54 -12.27 34.99 20.18
CA GLY A 54 -12.76 35.04 18.82
C GLY A 54 -14.15 34.41 18.68
N LYS A 55 -14.82 34.68 17.54
CA LYS A 55 -16.20 34.25 17.23
C LYS A 55 -16.51 32.79 17.58
N HIS A 56 -15.51 31.92 17.57
CA HIS A 56 -15.65 30.48 17.81
C HIS A 56 -15.11 30.00 19.16
N SER A 57 -14.57 30.88 20.02
CA SER A 57 -13.91 30.56 21.30
C SER A 57 -14.78 29.68 22.20
N LYS A 58 -16.07 30.03 22.35
CA LYS A 58 -17.05 29.24 23.12
C LYS A 58 -17.14 27.78 22.63
N TRP A 59 -17.21 27.58 21.31
CA TRP A 59 -17.36 26.25 20.72
C TRP A 59 -16.07 25.45 20.69
N ILE A 60 -14.92 26.13 20.62
CA ILE A 60 -13.60 25.49 20.76
C ILE A 60 -13.44 24.90 22.17
N LYS A 61 -13.85 25.62 23.22
CA LYS A 61 -13.85 25.10 24.60
C LYS A 61 -14.71 23.83 24.71
N VAL A 62 -15.88 23.80 24.08
CA VAL A 62 -16.76 22.61 24.01
C VAL A 62 -16.11 21.48 23.23
N ALA A 63 -15.51 21.76 22.06
CA ALA A 63 -14.84 20.77 21.23
C ALA A 63 -13.68 20.10 21.97
N LEU A 64 -12.83 20.89 22.63
CA LEU A 64 -11.71 20.40 23.44
C LEU A 64 -12.20 19.50 24.58
N LYS A 65 -13.29 19.89 25.27
CA LYS A 65 -13.91 19.06 26.32
C LYS A 65 -14.41 17.71 25.78
N ASN A 66 -14.83 17.67 24.51
CA ASN A 66 -15.24 16.45 23.81
C ASN A 66 -14.07 15.72 23.10
N GLY A 67 -12.82 16.10 23.38
CA GLY A 67 -11.63 15.46 22.77
C GLY A 67 -11.42 15.78 21.29
N ILE A 68 -12.11 16.80 20.76
CA ILE A 68 -11.98 17.24 19.37
C ILE A 68 -10.96 18.38 19.33
N ASN A 69 -9.87 18.16 18.58
CA ASN A 69 -8.84 19.18 18.38
C ASN A 69 -9.42 20.42 17.65
N GLY A 70 -8.96 21.63 18.02
CA GLY A 70 -9.35 22.89 17.38
C GLY A 70 -9.24 22.85 15.85
N ASN A 71 -8.16 22.30 15.29
CA ASN A 71 -8.00 22.15 13.84
C ASN A 71 -9.12 21.31 13.23
N THR A 72 -9.51 20.22 13.89
CA THR A 72 -10.62 19.37 13.43
C THR A 72 -11.96 20.10 13.51
N PHE A 73 -12.16 20.92 14.55
CA PHE A 73 -13.33 21.76 14.67
C PHE A 73 -13.42 22.79 13.53
N TYR A 74 -12.32 23.50 13.21
CA TYR A 74 -12.27 24.44 12.10
C TYR A 74 -12.49 23.76 10.75
N SER A 75 -11.82 22.63 10.47
CA SER A 75 -12.06 21.86 9.24
C SER A 75 -13.50 21.36 9.10
N ARG A 76 -14.25 21.23 10.20
CA ARG A 76 -15.69 20.90 10.15
C ARG A 76 -16.51 22.13 9.80
N LEU A 77 -16.18 23.31 10.33
CA LEU A 77 -16.83 24.57 9.95
C LEU A 77 -16.60 24.92 8.47
N ASP A 78 -15.39 24.69 7.95
CA ASP A 78 -15.07 24.88 6.52
C ASP A 78 -15.88 23.96 5.61
N ARG A 79 -16.35 22.83 6.16
CA ARG A 79 -17.26 21.89 5.50
C ARG A 79 -18.72 22.17 5.83
N GLU A 80 -19.00 23.39 6.29
CA GLU A 80 -20.33 23.91 6.60
C GLU A 80 -21.06 23.12 7.71
N TRP A 81 -20.32 22.52 8.65
CA TRP A 81 -20.95 21.92 9.81
C TRP A 81 -21.46 23.00 10.76
N GLY A 82 -22.68 22.82 11.27
CA GLY A 82 -23.16 23.64 12.38
C GLY A 82 -22.27 23.49 13.63
N TYR A 83 -22.10 24.58 14.37
CA TYR A 83 -21.23 24.66 15.56
C TYR A 83 -21.38 23.50 16.54
N HIS A 84 -22.62 23.18 16.91
CA HIS A 84 -22.92 22.10 17.83
C HIS A 84 -22.42 20.75 17.30
N LYS A 85 -22.71 20.44 16.03
CA LYS A 85 -22.28 19.20 15.37
C LYS A 85 -20.76 19.13 15.26
N ALA A 86 -20.12 20.26 14.95
CA ALA A 86 -18.67 20.36 14.84
C ALA A 86 -17.96 20.10 16.17
N ALA A 87 -18.53 20.55 17.29
CA ALA A 87 -17.95 20.47 18.62
C ALA A 87 -18.30 19.19 19.41
N THR A 88 -19.25 18.37 18.96
CA THR A 88 -19.75 17.21 19.73
C THR A 88 -19.57 15.86 19.02
N LYS A 89 -19.54 15.83 17.68
CA LYS A 89 -19.42 14.56 16.95
C LYS A 89 -18.01 13.98 17.13
N PRO A 90 -17.84 12.77 17.68
CA PRO A 90 -16.52 12.20 17.90
C PRO A 90 -15.76 12.07 16.59
N THR A 91 -14.46 12.30 16.62
CA THR A 91 -13.59 11.91 15.51
C THR A 91 -13.57 10.40 15.46
N GLY A 92 -13.93 9.81 14.32
CA GLY A 92 -13.81 8.36 14.15
C GLY A 92 -12.42 7.92 14.59
N LYS A 93 -12.33 6.78 15.30
CA LYS A 93 -11.03 6.18 15.61
C LYS A 93 -10.29 6.09 14.28
N LYS A 94 -9.18 6.82 14.16
CA LYS A 94 -8.13 6.37 13.26
C LYS A 94 -7.71 5.05 13.89
N GLU A 95 -8.35 3.95 13.49
CA GLU A 95 -7.56 2.75 13.31
C GLU A 95 -6.33 3.26 12.58
N GLY A 96 -5.18 3.17 13.24
CA GLY A 96 -3.95 3.67 12.66
C GLY A 96 -3.85 3.10 11.24
N VAL A 97 -2.92 3.62 10.47
CA VAL A 97 -2.50 2.98 9.22
C VAL A 97 -1.80 1.63 9.54
N ARG A 98 -2.46 0.77 10.32
CA ARG A 98 -2.11 -0.58 10.76
C ARG A 98 -2.61 -1.55 9.68
N GLY A 99 -2.29 -1.17 8.44
CA GLY A 99 -2.80 -1.75 7.21
C GLY A 99 -2.01 -1.35 5.97
N MET A 100 -1.06 -0.41 6.05
CA MET A 100 0.06 -0.42 5.11
C MET A 100 0.89 -1.64 5.47
N LYS A 101 0.61 -2.78 4.80
CA LYS A 101 1.49 -3.94 4.81
C LYS A 101 2.89 -3.39 4.53
N SER A 102 3.82 -3.61 5.45
CA SER A 102 5.23 -3.30 5.21
C SER A 102 5.59 -3.93 3.87
N LYS A 103 6.15 -3.14 2.95
CA LYS A 103 6.62 -3.66 1.65
C LYS A 103 7.48 -4.89 1.96
N GLU A 104 7.08 -6.03 1.41
CA GLU A 104 7.80 -7.29 1.60
C GLU A 104 9.23 -7.09 1.11
N LYS A 105 10.22 -7.35 1.97
CA LYS A 105 11.64 -7.16 1.63
C LYS A 105 12.25 -8.52 1.29
N PRO A 106 12.98 -8.66 0.18
CA PRO A 106 13.68 -9.91 -0.15
C PRO A 106 14.66 -10.31 0.96
N THR A 107 14.65 -11.60 1.31
CA THR A 107 15.60 -12.20 2.25
C THR A 107 16.81 -12.74 1.49
N LEU A 108 17.92 -13.05 2.19
CA LEU A 108 19.10 -13.68 1.59
C LEU A 108 18.78 -14.96 0.79
N LYS A 109 17.83 -15.77 1.28
CA LYS A 109 17.34 -16.97 0.57
C LYS A 109 16.67 -16.65 -0.76
N ASP A 110 15.98 -15.51 -0.85
CA ASP A 110 15.27 -15.10 -2.07
C ASP A 110 16.26 -14.64 -3.13
N TYR A 111 17.32 -13.93 -2.72
CA TYR A 111 18.42 -13.61 -3.62
C TYR A 111 19.18 -14.85 -4.10
N ALA A 112 19.36 -15.87 -3.24
CA ALA A 112 19.95 -17.15 -3.66
C ALA A 112 19.09 -17.82 -4.75
N LYS A 113 17.77 -17.91 -4.57
CA LYS A 113 16.84 -18.43 -5.60
C LYS A 113 16.91 -17.63 -6.91
N ALA A 114 17.02 -16.30 -6.81
CA ALA A 114 17.17 -15.45 -7.98
C ALA A 114 18.52 -15.69 -8.70
N ALA A 115 19.59 -15.91 -7.93
CA ALA A 115 20.92 -16.18 -8.49
C ALA A 115 20.96 -17.51 -9.27
N GLU A 116 20.26 -18.55 -8.81
CA GLU A 116 20.12 -19.84 -9.53
C GLU A 116 19.56 -19.68 -10.95
N ILE A 117 18.67 -18.69 -11.16
CA ILE A 117 18.11 -18.37 -12.48
C ILE A 117 18.87 -17.26 -13.22
N GLY A 118 20.04 -16.87 -12.72
CA GLY A 118 20.91 -15.84 -13.31
C GLY A 118 20.42 -14.41 -13.08
N VAL A 119 19.59 -14.16 -12.06
CA VAL A 119 19.12 -12.82 -11.68
C VAL A 119 19.99 -12.29 -10.55
N SER A 120 20.66 -11.16 -10.79
CA SER A 120 21.48 -10.51 -9.78
C SER A 120 20.64 -9.82 -8.70
N ARG A 121 21.23 -9.64 -7.50
CA ARG A 121 20.62 -8.90 -6.39
C ARG A 121 20.08 -7.53 -6.83
N LYS A 122 20.91 -6.76 -7.55
CA LYS A 122 20.55 -5.46 -8.11
C LYS A 122 19.29 -5.51 -8.99
N ASN A 123 19.13 -6.56 -9.80
CA ASN A 123 17.93 -6.72 -10.63
C ASN A 123 16.68 -7.01 -9.81
N VAL A 124 16.78 -7.81 -8.74
CA VAL A 124 15.64 -8.07 -7.84
C VAL A 124 15.19 -6.78 -7.17
N ASP A 125 16.14 -5.99 -6.65
CA ASP A 125 15.86 -4.71 -6.00
C ASP A 125 15.21 -3.73 -6.99
N GLN A 126 15.80 -3.57 -8.19
CA GLN A 126 15.25 -2.74 -9.26
C GLN A 126 13.80 -3.15 -9.63
N ARG A 127 13.54 -4.46 -9.77
CA ARG A 127 12.21 -4.97 -10.10
C ARG A 127 11.17 -4.63 -9.03
N MET A 128 11.54 -4.64 -7.76
CA MET A 128 10.61 -4.36 -6.66
C MET A 128 10.43 -2.87 -6.39
N GLU A 129 11.52 -2.10 -6.48
CA GLU A 129 11.52 -0.68 -6.14
C GLU A 129 11.01 0.19 -7.29
N GLU A 130 11.52 -0.04 -8.51
CA GLU A 130 11.22 0.80 -9.68
C GLU A 130 10.06 0.22 -10.51
N LEU A 131 10.09 -1.09 -10.79
CA LEU A 131 9.05 -1.73 -11.63
C LEU A 131 7.84 -2.20 -10.82
N HIS A 132 7.88 -2.08 -9.49
CA HIS A 132 6.81 -2.44 -8.56
C HIS A 132 6.33 -3.90 -8.71
N TRP A 133 7.23 -4.82 -9.05
CA TRP A 133 6.92 -6.25 -9.10
C TRP A 133 6.75 -6.82 -7.68
N GLY A 134 5.88 -7.81 -7.54
CA GLY A 134 5.81 -8.62 -6.32
C GLY A 134 7.06 -9.50 -6.16
N LEU A 135 7.45 -9.80 -4.91
CA LEU A 135 8.66 -10.56 -4.56
C LEU A 135 8.80 -11.86 -5.37
N GLN A 136 7.75 -12.68 -5.38
CA GLN A 136 7.75 -13.96 -6.10
C GLN A 136 8.06 -13.78 -7.59
N ARG A 137 7.49 -12.75 -8.22
CA ARG A 137 7.74 -12.46 -9.64
C ARG A 137 9.16 -11.96 -9.86
N ALA A 138 9.68 -11.13 -8.96
CA ALA A 138 11.02 -10.58 -9.04
C ALA A 138 12.12 -11.65 -8.99
N ILE A 139 11.92 -12.72 -8.22
CA ILE A 139 12.92 -13.78 -8.02
C ILE A 139 12.78 -14.99 -8.95
N THR A 140 11.64 -15.18 -9.62
CA THR A 140 11.40 -16.33 -10.52
C THR A 140 11.54 -15.99 -11.99
N THR A 141 11.63 -14.71 -12.36
CA THR A 141 11.71 -14.28 -13.77
C THR A 141 13.16 -14.10 -14.23
N PRO A 142 13.67 -14.79 -15.26
CA PRO A 142 15.05 -14.62 -15.73
C PRO A 142 15.30 -13.27 -16.41
N VAL A 143 16.55 -12.77 -16.35
CA VAL A 143 16.97 -11.50 -16.98
C VAL A 143 17.03 -11.65 -18.51
N GLY A 144 16.51 -10.68 -19.25
CA GLY A 144 16.49 -10.71 -20.72
C GLY A 144 15.27 -11.41 -21.34
N THR A 145 14.16 -11.52 -20.61
CA THR A 145 12.86 -11.82 -21.19
C THR A 145 12.15 -10.48 -21.44
N SER A 146 12.34 -9.88 -22.63
CA SER A 146 11.51 -8.73 -22.97
C SER A 146 10.06 -9.21 -23.01
N TRP A 147 9.21 -8.56 -22.22
CA TRP A 147 7.77 -8.67 -22.39
C TRP A 147 7.34 -8.03 -23.73
N GLU A 148 8.19 -7.13 -24.26
CA GLU A 148 8.06 -6.43 -25.55
C GLU A 148 8.72 -7.20 -26.71
N GLY A 149 8.25 -8.41 -26.98
CA GLY A 149 8.00 -8.90 -28.35
C GLY A 149 9.12 -9.09 -29.38
N ASN A 150 10.40 -8.73 -29.15
CA ASN A 150 11.41 -8.77 -30.23
C ASN A 150 12.38 -9.97 -30.23
N GLU A 151 12.44 -10.77 -29.15
CA GLU A 151 13.09 -12.10 -29.16
C GLU A 151 12.09 -13.17 -28.72
N LYS A 152 11.42 -13.84 -29.67
CA LYS A 152 10.30 -14.77 -29.43
C LYS A 152 10.71 -16.01 -28.60
N HIS A 153 10.72 -15.89 -27.28
CA HIS A 153 10.75 -16.98 -26.29
C HIS A 153 11.85 -18.05 -26.48
N THR A 154 12.90 -17.81 -27.27
CA THR A 154 13.92 -18.82 -27.64
C THR A 154 14.60 -19.42 -26.41
N LYS A 155 15.06 -18.59 -25.47
CA LYS A 155 15.71 -19.04 -24.22
C LYS A 155 14.77 -19.89 -23.35
N MET A 156 13.52 -19.46 -23.21
CA MET A 156 12.52 -20.17 -22.42
C MET A 156 12.08 -21.48 -23.09
N TYR A 157 12.02 -21.50 -24.42
CA TYR A 157 11.79 -22.73 -25.17
C TYR A 157 12.96 -23.71 -25.04
N LEU A 158 14.21 -23.25 -25.04
CA LEU A 158 15.38 -24.11 -24.77
C LEU A 158 15.31 -24.74 -23.38
N LEU A 159 14.90 -23.96 -22.37
CA LEU A 159 14.65 -24.47 -21.02
C LEU A 159 13.49 -25.48 -21.00
N ALA A 160 12.38 -25.19 -21.67
CA ALA A 160 11.25 -26.11 -21.81
C ALA A 160 11.66 -27.43 -22.46
N LYS A 161 12.47 -27.38 -23.52
CA LYS A 161 13.01 -28.56 -24.21
C LYS A 161 13.88 -29.40 -23.28
N LYS A 162 14.73 -28.76 -22.46
CA LYS A 162 15.54 -29.44 -21.43
C LYS A 162 14.65 -30.14 -20.39
N ASN A 163 13.49 -29.57 -20.07
CA ASN A 163 12.50 -30.13 -19.15
C ASN A 163 11.49 -31.08 -19.84
N ASN A 164 11.80 -31.58 -21.04
CA ASN A 164 10.94 -32.49 -21.81
C ASN A 164 9.53 -31.92 -22.13
N ILE A 165 9.38 -30.60 -22.15
CA ILE A 165 8.15 -29.92 -22.56
C ILE A 165 8.22 -29.63 -24.06
N SER A 166 7.25 -30.16 -24.81
CA SER A 166 7.18 -29.94 -26.26
C SER A 166 6.97 -28.46 -26.60
N ARG A 167 7.48 -28.04 -27.76
CA ARG A 167 7.25 -26.70 -28.32
C ARG A 167 5.76 -26.34 -28.32
N SER A 168 4.92 -27.25 -28.79
CA SER A 168 3.46 -27.07 -28.83
C SER A 168 2.85 -26.85 -27.45
N THR A 169 3.31 -27.59 -26.44
CA THR A 169 2.84 -27.46 -25.05
C THR A 169 3.28 -26.13 -24.46
N PHE A 170 4.55 -25.76 -24.63
CA PHE A 170 5.10 -24.49 -24.17
C PHE A 170 4.30 -23.29 -24.72
N PHE A 171 4.08 -23.22 -26.04
CA PHE A 171 3.31 -22.12 -26.62
C PHE A 171 1.81 -22.19 -26.27
N ARG A 172 1.24 -23.38 -26.07
CA ARG A 172 -0.14 -23.50 -25.54
C ARG A 172 -0.26 -22.92 -24.13
N ARG A 173 0.72 -23.18 -23.27
CA ARG A 173 0.79 -22.63 -21.92
C ARG A 173 0.86 -21.10 -21.94
N LEU A 174 1.67 -20.52 -22.81
CA LEU A 174 1.71 -19.08 -23.05
C LEU A 174 0.37 -18.51 -23.50
N ARG A 175 -0.30 -19.14 -24.49
CA ARG A 175 -1.64 -18.73 -24.94
C ARG A 175 -2.71 -18.82 -23.85
N ASN A 176 -2.54 -19.74 -22.91
CA ASN A 176 -3.41 -19.89 -21.74
C ASN A 176 -3.02 -18.95 -20.57
N GLY A 177 -2.11 -18.00 -20.78
CA GLY A 177 -1.75 -16.98 -19.80
C GLY A 177 -0.65 -17.38 -18.81
N MET A 178 0.03 -18.53 -18.99
CA MET A 178 1.19 -18.86 -18.16
C MET A 178 2.37 -17.95 -18.49
N THR A 179 3.17 -17.62 -17.47
CA THR A 179 4.44 -16.91 -17.68
C THR A 179 5.42 -17.80 -18.48
N PRO A 180 6.36 -17.22 -19.24
CA PRO A 180 7.35 -18.01 -19.98
C PRO A 180 8.18 -18.96 -19.11
N TYR A 181 8.47 -18.59 -17.87
CA TYR A 181 9.17 -19.46 -16.94
C TYR A 181 8.29 -20.64 -16.48
N GLN A 182 7.08 -20.37 -15.99
CA GLN A 182 6.13 -21.43 -15.61
C GLN A 182 5.84 -22.37 -16.79
N ALA A 183 5.65 -21.81 -17.99
CA ALA A 183 5.43 -22.57 -19.19
C ALA A 183 6.58 -23.55 -19.48
N ALA A 184 7.82 -23.19 -19.12
CA ALA A 184 9.03 -23.97 -19.31
C ALA A 184 9.39 -24.91 -18.14
N THR A 185 8.86 -24.70 -16.93
CA THR A 185 9.27 -25.48 -15.73
C THR A 185 8.17 -26.33 -15.15
N GLU A 186 6.89 -25.97 -15.31
CA GLU A 186 5.81 -26.77 -14.74
C GLU A 186 5.74 -28.16 -15.38
N PRO A 187 5.65 -29.23 -14.58
CA PRO A 187 5.56 -30.59 -15.10
C PRO A 187 4.28 -30.77 -15.92
N LYS A 188 4.28 -31.79 -16.79
CA LYS A 188 3.15 -32.09 -17.64
C LYS A 188 2.00 -32.68 -16.81
N GLY A 189 1.16 -31.82 -16.22
CA GLY A 189 -0.03 -32.24 -15.47
C GLY A 189 0.28 -33.37 -14.48
N PHE A 190 -0.48 -34.46 -14.57
CA PHE A 190 -0.31 -35.68 -13.76
C PHE A 190 0.96 -36.49 -14.08
N SER A 191 2.11 -35.85 -14.31
CA SER A 191 3.37 -36.54 -14.67
C SER A 191 3.76 -37.63 -13.68
N ASP A 192 3.47 -37.42 -12.40
CA ASP A 192 3.87 -38.33 -11.33
C ASP A 192 2.98 -39.58 -11.28
N TYR A 193 1.74 -39.45 -11.74
CA TYR A 193 0.75 -40.54 -11.76
C TYR A 193 0.84 -41.39 -13.03
N ILE A 194 1.48 -40.90 -14.08
CA ILE A 194 1.65 -41.63 -15.35
C ILE A 194 2.51 -42.89 -15.13
N PRO A 195 3.74 -42.82 -14.57
CA PRO A 195 4.52 -44.01 -14.25
C PRO A 195 3.81 -44.95 -13.27
N LEU A 196 3.07 -44.40 -12.30
CA LEU A 196 2.29 -45.20 -11.35
C LEU A 196 1.16 -45.97 -12.06
N ALA A 197 0.45 -45.35 -13.00
CA ALA A 197 -0.59 -45.99 -13.78
C ALA A 197 -0.02 -47.10 -14.68
N GLU A 198 1.10 -46.83 -15.36
CA GLU A 198 1.80 -47.82 -16.18
C GLU A 198 2.24 -49.05 -15.37
N ALA A 199 2.82 -48.83 -14.17
CA ALA A 199 3.20 -49.91 -13.26
C ALA A 199 2.01 -50.78 -12.79
N ASN A 200 0.80 -50.21 -12.75
CA ASN A 200 -0.44 -50.92 -12.43
C ASN A 200 -1.17 -51.46 -13.69
N GLY A 201 -0.53 -51.41 -14.86
CA GLY A 201 -1.10 -51.90 -16.12
C GLY A 201 -2.27 -51.06 -16.65
N ILE A 202 -2.37 -49.80 -16.23
CA ILE A 202 -3.39 -48.85 -16.69
C ILE A 202 -2.76 -47.94 -17.74
N SER A 203 -3.33 -47.94 -18.95
CA SER A 203 -2.85 -47.06 -20.02
C SER A 203 -3.11 -45.59 -19.71
N ASP A 204 -2.21 -44.71 -20.18
CA ASP A 204 -2.34 -43.24 -20.11
C ASP A 204 -3.74 -42.75 -20.48
N LYS A 205 -4.27 -43.27 -21.61
CA LYS A 205 -5.62 -42.92 -22.10
C LYS A 205 -6.70 -43.24 -21.05
N THR A 206 -6.60 -44.39 -20.40
CA THR A 206 -7.55 -44.83 -19.37
C THR A 206 -7.42 -43.97 -18.12
N PHE A 207 -6.19 -43.68 -17.69
CA PHE A 207 -5.90 -42.79 -16.57
C PHE A 207 -6.53 -41.40 -16.78
N TYR A 208 -6.23 -40.75 -17.91
CA TYR A 208 -6.78 -39.42 -18.20
C TYR A 208 -8.31 -39.42 -18.32
N GLN A 209 -8.93 -40.49 -18.84
CA GLN A 209 -10.39 -40.61 -18.85
C GLN A 209 -10.99 -40.71 -17.45
N ARG A 210 -10.34 -41.44 -16.53
CA ARG A 210 -10.76 -41.53 -15.13
C ARG A 210 -10.68 -40.18 -14.44
N VAL A 211 -9.57 -39.47 -14.58
CA VAL A 211 -9.40 -38.10 -14.05
C VAL A 211 -10.42 -37.13 -14.65
N LYS A 212 -10.68 -37.22 -15.96
CA LYS A 212 -11.72 -36.41 -16.63
C LYS A 212 -13.12 -36.66 -16.05
N ARG A 213 -13.38 -37.87 -15.56
CA ARG A 213 -14.61 -38.24 -14.82
C ARG A 213 -14.56 -37.84 -13.34
N LYS A 214 -13.62 -36.98 -12.95
CA LYS A 214 -13.38 -36.49 -11.58
C LYS A 214 -13.01 -37.59 -10.58
N MET A 215 -12.45 -38.70 -11.06
CA MET A 215 -11.79 -39.68 -10.18
C MET A 215 -10.50 -39.08 -9.63
N ASP A 216 -10.23 -39.30 -8.35
CA ASP A 216 -8.98 -38.87 -7.73
C ASP A 216 -7.77 -39.41 -8.51
N PRO A 217 -6.69 -38.62 -8.75
CA PRO A 217 -5.55 -39.05 -9.54
C PRO A 217 -4.84 -40.30 -9.01
N TYR A 218 -4.75 -40.47 -7.69
CA TYR A 218 -4.13 -41.65 -7.10
C TYR A 218 -5.00 -42.89 -7.34
N GLU A 219 -6.31 -42.79 -7.13
CA GLU A 219 -7.25 -43.87 -7.44
C GLU A 219 -7.28 -44.21 -8.94
N ALA A 220 -7.22 -43.18 -9.79
CA ALA A 220 -7.21 -43.34 -11.25
C ALA A 220 -6.01 -44.15 -11.73
N ALA A 221 -4.87 -44.05 -11.04
CA ALA A 221 -3.62 -44.74 -11.35
C ALA A 221 -3.49 -46.12 -10.69
N THR A 222 -4.31 -46.48 -9.70
CA THR A 222 -4.17 -47.74 -8.93
C THR A 222 -5.33 -48.72 -9.14
N LYS A 223 -6.53 -48.22 -9.46
CA LYS A 223 -7.72 -49.09 -9.58
C LYS A 223 -7.65 -49.97 -10.84
N PRO A 224 -7.69 -51.30 -10.73
CA PRO A 224 -7.56 -52.17 -11.90
C PRO A 224 -8.71 -51.98 -12.91
N PRO A 225 -8.46 -52.09 -14.22
CA PRO A 225 -9.50 -51.98 -15.24
C PRO A 225 -10.50 -53.13 -15.15
N ARG A 226 -11.79 -52.83 -15.38
CA ARG A 226 -12.88 -53.82 -15.35
C ARG A 226 -12.71 -54.81 -16.51
N LYS A 227 -12.59 -56.10 -16.20
CA LYS A 227 -12.55 -57.18 -17.21
C LYS A 227 -13.97 -57.45 -17.72
N TYR A 228 -14.18 -57.30 -19.03
CA TYR A 228 -15.45 -57.67 -19.67
C TYR A 228 -15.37 -59.11 -20.19
N LYS A 229 -16.31 -59.98 -19.79
CA LYS A 229 -16.49 -61.30 -20.41
C LYS A 229 -17.24 -61.08 -21.72
N LYS A 230 -16.64 -61.42 -22.87
CA LYS A 230 -17.37 -61.47 -24.15
C LYS A 230 -18.45 -62.54 -24.01
N LYS A 231 -19.72 -62.16 -24.17
CA LYS A 231 -20.80 -63.14 -24.30
C LYS A 231 -20.62 -63.84 -25.65
N GLN A 232 -20.45 -65.16 -25.64
CA GLN A 232 -20.59 -65.98 -26.83
C GLN A 232 -22.04 -65.79 -27.30
N ILE A 233 -22.22 -65.18 -28.48
CA ILE A 233 -23.52 -65.07 -29.12
C ILE A 233 -23.70 -66.42 -29.81
N SER A 234 -24.63 -67.23 -29.29
CA SER A 234 -25.05 -68.51 -29.88
C SER A 234 -25.91 -68.26 -31.11
#